data_AF-C2Y477-F1
#
_entry.id   AF-C2Y477-F1
#
_cell.length_a   1.000
_cell.length_b   1.000
_cell.length_c   1.000
_cell.angle_alpha   90.00
_cell.angle_beta   90.00
_cell.angle_gamma   90.00
#
_symmetry.space_group_name_H-M   'P 1'
#
loop_
_entity.id
_entity.type
_entity.pdbx_description
1 polymer ?
#
loop_
_entity_poly.entity_id
_entity_poly.type
_entity_poly.pdbx_seq_one_letter_code
_entity_poly.pdbx_strand_id
1 'polypeptide(L)'
;MTGSKSVSQMTRAEIIIVVSIGRIIVEPILSRKVGPSIFAAFIFAGVLLIIHFFELKSRKVEKFLNGNSIIVIENGEILKKNLLRVKMSEQQLFMHLREKGIHEIKNLQQATVETNGRIGYQLTTKAQPVTLEMLEKLLEQCNLKK
;
A
#
# COMPACT_ATOMS: atom_id res chain seq x y z
N MET A 1 19.69 -10.32 14.14
CA MET A 1 18.39 -11.01 14.22
C MET A 1 17.59 -10.69 12.96
N THR A 2 17.84 -11.43 11.89
CA THR A 2 17.20 -11.27 10.59
C THR A 2 15.85 -12.00 10.63
N GLY A 3 14.94 -11.50 11.45
CA GLY A 3 13.58 -12.01 11.59
C GLY A 3 12.70 -11.40 10.53
N SER A 4 12.37 -12.18 9.51
CA SER A 4 11.25 -12.05 8.57
C SER A 4 10.26 -10.88 8.82
N LYS A 5 10.58 -9.68 8.33
CA LYS A 5 9.61 -8.56 8.27
C LYS A 5 8.66 -8.65 7.05
N SER A 6 8.92 -9.55 6.09
CA SER A 6 8.08 -9.69 4.89
C SER A 6 6.68 -10.19 5.20
N VAL A 7 6.50 -11.09 6.18
CA VAL A 7 5.16 -11.61 6.54
C VAL A 7 4.34 -10.58 7.33
N SER A 8 4.99 -9.71 8.12
CA SER A 8 4.28 -8.74 8.97
C SER A 8 3.73 -7.53 8.20
N GLN A 9 4.18 -7.30 6.96
CA GLN A 9 3.65 -6.24 6.09
C GLN A 9 2.65 -6.75 5.04
N MET A 10 2.46 -8.08 4.95
CA MET A 10 1.43 -8.65 4.10
C MET A 10 0.05 -8.39 4.69
N THR A 11 -0.88 -7.99 3.83
CA THR A 11 -2.29 -7.89 4.14
C THR A 11 -2.85 -9.27 4.50
N ARG A 12 -3.95 -9.29 5.27
CA ARG A 12 -4.65 -10.54 5.62
C ARG A 12 -5.04 -11.34 4.37
N ALA A 13 -5.39 -10.66 3.28
CA ALA A 13 -5.75 -11.29 2.02
C ALA A 13 -4.55 -12.00 1.37
N GLU A 14 -3.39 -11.37 1.33
CA GLU A 14 -2.16 -11.95 0.75
C GLU A 14 -1.75 -13.23 1.47
N ILE A 15 -1.85 -13.27 2.80
CA ILE A 15 -1.56 -14.48 3.58
C ILE A 15 -2.51 -15.62 3.20
N ILE A 16 -3.80 -15.35 3.06
CA ILE A 16 -4.80 -16.35 2.66
C ILE A 16 -4.50 -16.90 1.26
N ILE A 17 -4.11 -16.03 0.32
CA ILE A 17 -3.75 -16.42 -1.04
C ILE A 17 -2.55 -17.34 -1.05
N VAL A 18 -1.46 -16.99 -0.35
CA VAL A 18 -0.23 -17.80 -0.30
C VAL A 18 -0.49 -19.19 0.28
N VAL A 19 -1.26 -19.29 1.37
CA VAL A 19 -1.63 -20.58 1.98
C VAL A 19 -2.50 -21.41 1.01
N SER A 20 -3.43 -20.77 0.31
CA SER A 20 -4.31 -21.44 -0.65
C SER A 20 -3.54 -22.02 -1.84
N ILE A 21 -2.61 -21.25 -2.40
CA ILE A 21 -1.72 -21.71 -3.48
C ILE A 21 -0.90 -22.92 -3.03
N GLY A 22 -0.35 -22.87 -1.81
CA GLY A 22 0.41 -24.00 -1.24
C GLY A 22 -0.41 -25.29 -1.19
N ARG A 23 -1.69 -25.21 -0.81
CA ARG A 23 -2.58 -26.39 -0.79
C ARG A 23 -2.84 -26.95 -2.18
N ILE A 24 -3.09 -26.09 -3.16
CA ILE A 24 -3.40 -26.49 -4.53
C ILE A 24 -2.21 -27.23 -5.18
N ILE A 25 -0.97 -26.82 -4.86
CA ILE A 25 0.24 -27.49 -5.34
C ILE A 25 0.45 -28.85 -4.67
N VAL A 26 0.16 -28.98 -3.37
CA VAL A 26 0.43 -30.18 -2.57
C VAL A 26 -0.61 -31.29 -2.79
N GLU A 27 -1.87 -30.94 -3.03
CA GLU A 27 -2.99 -31.87 -3.20
C GLU A 27 -2.83 -32.92 -4.33
N PRO A 28 -2.34 -32.60 -5.54
CA PRO A 28 -2.09 -33.60 -6.58
C PRO A 28 -0.98 -34.60 -6.22
N ILE A 29 0.00 -34.16 -5.42
CA ILE A 29 1.14 -34.99 -4.98
C ILE A 29 0.66 -36.02 -3.95
N LEU A 30 -0.24 -35.63 -3.03
CA LEU A 30 -0.80 -36.52 -2.01
C LEU A 30 -1.85 -37.49 -2.57
N SER A 31 -2.72 -37.03 -3.46
CA SER A 31 -3.89 -37.80 -3.89
C SER A 31 -3.64 -38.72 -5.10
N ARG A 32 -2.51 -38.56 -5.82
CA ARG A 32 -2.18 -39.23 -7.11
C ARG A 32 -3.26 -39.11 -8.20
N LYS A 33 -4.30 -38.31 -7.98
CA LYS A 33 -5.40 -38.07 -8.91
C LYS A 33 -5.28 -36.65 -9.43
N VAL A 34 -4.71 -36.52 -10.62
CA VAL A 34 -4.47 -35.22 -11.28
C VAL A 34 -5.75 -34.50 -11.71
N GLY A 35 -6.81 -35.24 -12.05
CA GLY A 35 -8.09 -34.67 -12.51
C GLY A 35 -8.75 -33.73 -11.49
N PRO A 36 -9.02 -34.20 -10.25
CA PRO A 36 -9.58 -33.36 -9.19
C PRO A 36 -8.73 -32.14 -8.85
N SER A 37 -7.40 -32.25 -8.88
CA SER A 37 -6.50 -31.13 -8.59
C SER A 37 -6.51 -30.05 -9.68
N ILE A 38 -6.57 -30.45 -10.96
CA ILE A 38 -6.74 -29.50 -12.07
C ILE A 38 -8.08 -28.77 -11.95
N PHE A 39 -9.14 -29.50 -11.61
CA PHE A 39 -10.46 -28.91 -11.39
C PHE A 39 -10.45 -27.92 -10.21
N ALA A 40 -9.83 -28.28 -9.09
CA ALA A 40 -9.66 -27.40 -7.93
C ALA A 40 -8.86 -26.12 -8.28
N ALA A 41 -7.80 -26.25 -9.06
CA ALA A 41 -7.01 -25.10 -9.53
C ALA A 41 -7.82 -24.16 -10.43
N PHE A 42 -8.64 -24.70 -11.34
CA PHE A 42 -9.55 -23.91 -12.18
C PHE A 42 -10.61 -23.17 -11.36
N ILE A 43 -11.21 -23.84 -10.38
CA ILE A 43 -12.17 -23.21 -9.46
C ILE A 43 -11.50 -22.08 -8.68
N PHE A 44 -10.30 -22.31 -8.13
CA PHE A 44 -9.56 -21.29 -7.39
C PHE A 44 -9.22 -20.08 -8.27
N ALA A 45 -8.70 -20.32 -9.48
CA ALA A 45 -8.42 -19.25 -10.44
C ALA A 45 -9.69 -18.48 -10.83
N GLY A 46 -10.81 -19.17 -11.05
CA GLY A 46 -12.11 -18.56 -11.31
C GLY A 46 -12.59 -17.67 -10.17
N VAL A 47 -12.46 -18.14 -8.92
CA VAL A 47 -12.80 -17.35 -7.73
C VAL A 47 -11.93 -16.10 -7.63
N LEU A 48 -10.62 -16.21 -7.86
CA LEU A 48 -9.72 -15.05 -7.86
C LEU A 48 -10.10 -14.01 -8.93
N LEU A 49 -10.39 -14.47 -10.16
CA LEU A 49 -10.83 -13.57 -11.24
C LEU A 49 -12.16 -12.89 -10.92
N ILE A 50 -13.10 -13.61 -10.32
CA ILE A 50 -14.39 -13.05 -9.88
C ILE A 50 -14.16 -11.96 -8.83
N ILE A 51 -13.35 -12.25 -7.80
CA ILE A 51 -13.02 -11.28 -6.75
C ILE A 51 -12.40 -10.03 -7.37
N HIS A 52 -11.42 -10.20 -8.26
CA HIS A 52 -10.73 -9.07 -8.90
C HIS A 52 -11.66 -8.24 -9.79
N PHE A 53 -12.57 -8.90 -10.51
CA PHE A 53 -13.60 -8.23 -11.31
C PHE A 53 -14.54 -7.40 -10.44
N PHE A 54 -14.99 -7.93 -9.30
CA PHE A 54 -15.85 -7.19 -8.37
C PHE A 54 -15.13 -6.04 -7.67
N GLU A 55 -13.84 -6.20 -7.36
CA GLU A 55 -12.99 -5.15 -6.81
C GLU A 55 -12.90 -3.96 -7.78
N LEU A 56 -12.58 -4.21 -9.05
CA LEU A 56 -12.49 -3.15 -10.07
C LEU A 56 -13.84 -2.51 -10.38
N LYS A 57 -14.92 -3.29 -10.36
CA LYS A 57 -16.26 -2.79 -10.72
C LYS A 57 -16.91 -1.95 -9.62
N SER A 58 -16.53 -2.14 -8.35
CA SER A 58 -17.21 -1.50 -7.23
C SER A 58 -16.24 -0.85 -6.26
N ARG A 59 -16.25 0.49 -6.23
CA ARG A 59 -15.53 1.30 -5.23
C ARG A 59 -15.88 0.95 -3.78
N LYS A 60 -17.08 0.39 -3.54
CA LYS A 60 -17.48 -0.07 -2.19
C LYS A 60 -16.75 -1.36 -1.82
N VAL A 61 -16.59 -2.29 -2.77
CA VAL A 61 -15.85 -3.54 -2.58
C VAL A 61 -14.36 -3.24 -2.44
N GLU A 62 -13.82 -2.38 -3.32
CA GLU A 62 -12.46 -1.86 -3.23
C GLU A 62 -12.18 -1.23 -1.84
N LYS A 63 -13.02 -0.30 -1.38
CA LYS A 63 -12.87 0.30 -0.04
C LYS A 63 -13.07 -0.67 1.10
N PHE A 64 -13.87 -1.73 0.93
CA PHE A 64 -14.05 -2.75 1.96
C PHE A 64 -12.82 -3.66 2.07
N LEU A 65 -12.25 -4.06 0.93
CA LEU A 65 -11.07 -4.92 0.84
C LEU A 65 -9.79 -4.16 1.23
N ASN A 66 -9.58 -2.98 0.65
CA ASN A 66 -8.39 -2.17 0.83
C ASN A 66 -8.48 -1.23 2.04
N GLY A 67 -9.68 -1.04 2.60
CA GLY A 67 -9.97 -0.15 3.71
C GLY A 67 -9.89 1.34 3.35
N ASN A 68 -10.13 2.21 4.35
CA ASN A 68 -10.04 3.67 4.19
C ASN A 68 -8.72 4.18 4.77
N SER A 69 -8.03 5.03 4.01
CA SER A 69 -6.86 5.76 4.52
C SER A 69 -7.30 6.84 5.51
N ILE A 70 -6.55 7.00 6.61
CA ILE A 70 -6.85 7.95 7.67
C ILE A 70 -5.74 8.99 7.75
N ILE A 71 -6.11 10.27 7.72
CA ILE A 71 -5.17 11.38 7.84
C ILE A 71 -4.59 11.39 9.26
N VAL A 72 -3.27 11.35 9.39
CA VAL A 72 -2.55 11.37 10.68
C VAL A 72 -1.70 12.62 10.87
N ILE A 73 -1.35 13.32 9.79
CA ILE A 73 -0.70 14.62 9.82
C ILE A 73 -1.45 15.54 8.87
N GLU A 74 -1.70 16.78 9.30
CA GLU A 74 -2.29 17.83 8.51
C GLU A 74 -1.57 19.14 8.81
N ASN A 75 -1.09 19.83 7.76
CA ASN A 75 -0.33 21.09 7.84
C ASN A 75 0.83 21.07 8.85
N GLY A 76 1.54 19.95 8.92
CA GLY A 76 2.67 19.75 9.82
C GLY A 76 2.31 19.44 11.28
N GLU A 77 1.02 19.30 11.60
CA GLU A 77 0.54 18.93 12.93
C GLU A 77 0.07 17.46 12.98
N ILE A 78 0.43 16.76 14.05
CA ILE A 78 0.05 15.35 14.25
C ILE A 78 -1.36 15.27 14.85
N LEU A 79 -2.25 14.58 14.14
CA LEU A 79 -3.62 14.31 14.59
C LEU A 79 -3.66 13.10 15.54
N LYS A 80 -3.34 13.31 16.82
CA LYS A 80 -3.24 12.23 17.84
C LYS A 80 -4.48 11.34 17.93
N LYS A 81 -5.67 11.92 17.78
CA LYS A 81 -6.94 11.16 17.77
C LYS A 81 -6.97 10.13 16.64
N ASN A 82 -6.41 10.46 15.49
CA ASN A 82 -6.39 9.59 14.32
C ASN A 82 -5.30 8.51 14.47
N LEU A 83 -4.16 8.84 15.07
CA LEU A 83 -3.13 7.86 15.46
C LEU A 83 -3.68 6.77 16.39
N LEU A 84 -4.49 7.15 17.39
CA LEU A 84 -5.17 6.18 18.25
C LEU A 84 -6.15 5.29 17.47
N ARG A 85 -6.88 5.87 16.49
CA ARG A 85 -7.81 5.11 15.63
C ARG A 85 -7.10 4.10 14.76
N VAL A 86 -5.91 4.42 14.23
CA VAL A 86 -5.09 3.48 13.44
C VAL A 86 -4.16 2.61 14.30
N LYS A 87 -4.21 2.74 15.64
CA LYS A 87 -3.36 2.01 16.59
C LYS A 87 -1.85 2.15 16.28
N MET A 88 -1.43 3.34 15.86
CA MET A 88 -0.04 3.66 15.54
C MET A 88 0.50 4.67 16.57
N SER A 89 1.67 4.38 17.13
CA SER A 89 2.37 5.32 18.00
C SER A 89 3.05 6.45 17.20
N GLU A 90 3.29 7.59 17.83
CA GLU A 90 4.06 8.68 17.21
C GLU A 90 5.46 8.19 16.77
N GLN A 91 6.10 7.33 17.56
CA GLN A 91 7.41 6.75 17.22
C GLN A 91 7.38 5.90 15.93
N GLN A 92 6.31 5.12 15.72
CA GLN A 92 6.12 4.37 14.48
C GLN A 92 5.87 5.29 13.28
N LEU A 93 5.06 6.33 13.46
CA LEU A 93 4.85 7.36 12.44
C LEU A 93 6.18 8.01 12.02
N PHE A 94 7.00 8.44 12.98
CA PHE A 94 8.32 9.01 12.70
C PHE A 94 9.30 8.01 12.09
N MET A 95 9.20 6.72 12.44
CA MET A 95 10.00 5.68 11.79
C MET A 95 9.66 5.59 10.30
N HIS A 96 8.38 5.50 9.96
CA HIS A 96 7.93 5.43 8.57
C HIS A 96 8.23 6.69 7.77
N LEU A 97 8.14 7.88 8.37
CA LEU A 97 8.54 9.13 7.70
C LEU A 97 10.04 9.15 7.40
N ARG A 98 10.88 8.68 8.32
CA ARG A 98 12.33 8.56 8.09
C ARG A 98 12.67 7.53 7.00
N GLU A 99 11.93 6.43 6.91
CA GLU A 99 12.08 5.48 5.79
C GLU A 99 11.80 6.12 4.43
N LYS A 100 11.03 7.22 4.39
CA LYS A 100 10.77 8.04 3.20
C LYS A 100 11.72 9.23 3.04
N GLY A 101 12.71 9.38 3.91
CA GLY A 101 13.65 10.51 3.90
C GLY A 101 13.07 11.81 4.47
N ILE A 102 11.92 11.75 5.17
CA ILE A 102 11.25 12.92 5.74
C ILE A 102 11.64 13.04 7.21
N HIS A 103 12.46 14.04 7.52
CA HIS A 103 12.94 14.30 8.88
C HIS A 103 12.09 15.33 9.63
N GLU A 104 11.47 16.26 8.90
CA GLU A 104 10.69 17.34 9.47
C GLU A 104 9.23 17.21 9.08
N ILE A 105 8.35 17.10 10.08
CA ILE A 105 6.90 17.07 9.86
C ILE A 105 6.37 18.39 9.30
N LYS A 106 7.06 19.52 9.52
CA LYS A 106 6.69 20.82 8.96
C LYS A 106 6.73 20.85 7.43
N ASN A 107 7.49 19.94 6.81
CA ASN A 107 7.54 19.79 5.37
C ASN A 107 6.36 19.00 4.80
N LEU A 108 5.48 18.47 5.65
CA LEU A 108 4.29 17.73 5.26
C LEU A 108 3.06 18.64 5.26
N GLN A 109 2.41 18.73 4.10
CA GLN A 109 1.05 19.26 4.02
C GLN A 109 0.05 18.23 4.56
N GLN A 110 0.24 16.95 4.24
CA GLN A 110 -0.61 15.88 4.71
C GLN A 110 0.16 14.56 4.80
N ALA A 111 -0.16 13.72 5.79
CA ALA A 111 0.22 12.31 5.78
C ALA A 111 -0.97 11.44 6.17
N THR A 112 -1.09 10.28 5.53
CA THR A 112 -2.20 9.35 5.71
C THR A 112 -1.70 7.95 5.96
N VAL A 113 -2.36 7.21 6.85
CA VAL A 113 -2.08 5.80 7.12
C VAL A 113 -3.12 4.94 6.40
N GLU A 114 -2.64 4.06 5.54
CA GLU A 114 -3.43 3.02 4.88
C GLU A 114 -3.72 1.85 5.83
N THR A 115 -4.67 1.01 5.47
CA THR A 115 -5.16 -0.13 6.28
C THR A 115 -4.10 -1.23 6.49
N ASN A 116 -3.08 -1.26 5.64
CA ASN A 116 -1.89 -2.10 5.76
C ASN A 116 -0.81 -1.47 6.66
N GLY A 117 -1.05 -0.28 7.23
CA GLY A 117 -0.10 0.46 8.06
C GLY A 117 0.90 1.31 7.28
N ARG A 118 0.87 1.31 5.94
CA ARG A 118 1.75 2.13 5.11
C ARG A 118 1.37 3.60 5.19
N ILE A 119 2.36 4.47 5.00
CA ILE A 119 2.18 5.92 5.03
C ILE A 119 2.25 6.49 3.62
N GLY A 120 1.16 7.15 3.21
CA GLY A 120 1.14 8.11 2.10
C GLY A 120 1.41 9.51 2.61
N TYR A 121 2.04 10.37 1.80
CA TYR A 121 2.38 11.73 2.20
C TYR A 121 2.31 12.71 1.04
N GLN A 122 2.10 13.97 1.38
CA GLN A 122 2.17 15.11 0.48
C GLN A 122 3.05 16.19 1.12
N LEU A 123 4.12 16.58 0.43
CA LEU A 123 5.03 17.63 0.88
C LEU A 123 4.42 19.01 0.60
N THR A 124 4.79 19.98 1.43
CA THR A 124 4.48 21.40 1.19
C THR A 124 5.16 21.88 -0.09
N THR A 125 4.61 22.92 -0.72
CA THR A 125 5.13 23.49 -1.98
C THR A 125 6.61 23.85 -1.91
N LYS A 126 7.11 24.27 -0.73
CA LYS A 126 8.52 24.64 -0.53
C LYS A 126 9.45 23.42 -0.41
N ALA A 127 8.93 22.29 0.05
CA ALA A 127 9.71 21.07 0.26
C ALA A 127 9.60 20.08 -0.91
N GLN A 128 8.71 20.34 -1.88
CA GLN A 128 8.59 19.51 -3.08
C GLN A 128 9.85 19.62 -3.95
N PRO A 129 10.38 18.50 -4.45
CA PRO A 129 11.50 18.53 -5.38
C PRO A 129 11.04 19.16 -6.71
N VAL A 130 11.94 19.92 -7.33
CA VAL A 130 11.70 20.47 -8.67
C VAL A 130 11.70 19.33 -9.68
N THR A 131 10.63 19.23 -10.46
CA THR A 131 10.55 18.27 -11.56
C THR A 131 11.23 18.83 -12.82
N LEU A 132 11.69 17.94 -13.71
CA LEU A 132 12.27 18.36 -14.99
C LEU A 132 11.29 19.24 -15.78
N GLU A 133 10.00 18.90 -15.78
CA GLU A 133 8.96 19.69 -16.46
C GLU A 133 8.84 21.12 -15.89
N MET A 134 8.91 21.28 -14.56
CA MET A 134 8.89 22.61 -13.94
C MET A 134 10.14 23.41 -14.32
N LEU A 135 11.30 22.76 -14.39
CA LEU A 135 12.54 23.38 -14.81
C LEU A 135 12.50 23.80 -16.29
N GLU A 136 12.01 22.93 -17.18
CA GLU A 136 11.87 23.22 -18.62
C GLU A 136 10.93 24.40 -18.85
N LYS A 137 9.79 24.44 -18.16
CA LYS A 137 8.86 25.58 -18.23
C LYS A 137 9.53 26.89 -17.78
N LEU A 138 10.35 26.85 -16.73
CA LEU A 138 11.10 28.03 -16.28
C LEU A 138 12.17 28.44 -17.32
N LEU A 139 12.89 27.48 -17.92
CA LEU A 139 13.91 27.77 -18.93
C LEU A 139 13.31 28.34 -20.23
N GLU A 140 12.14 27.85 -20.64
CA GLU A 140 11.39 28.39 -21.77
C GLU A 140 10.89 29.81 -21.49
N GLN A 141 10.36 30.06 -20.28
CA GLN A 141 9.99 31.42 -19.84
C GLN A 141 11.20 32.37 -19.81
N CYS A 142 12.39 31.87 -19.50
CA CYS A 142 13.62 32.65 -19.47
C CYS A 142 14.31 32.82 -20.84
N ASN A 143 13.74 32.33 -21.96
CA ASN A 143 14.35 32.37 -23.30
C ASN A 143 15.77 31.75 -23.36
N LEU A 144 16.08 30.80 -22.46
CA LEU A 144 17.40 30.15 -22.40
C LEU A 144 17.51 28.94 -23.34
N LYS A 145 16.42 28.55 -24.02
CA LYS A 145 16.47 27.69 -25.21
C LYS A 145 16.80 28.54 -26.43
N LYS A 146 18.09 28.65 -26.76
CA LYS A 146 18.56 28.88 -28.13
C LYS A 146 19.04 27.56 -28.70
#